data_AF-A0A897MT23-F1
#
_entry.id   AF-A0A897MT23-F1
#
_cell.length_a   1.000
_cell.length_b   1.000
_cell.length_c   1.000
_cell.angle_alpha   90.00
_cell.angle_beta   90.00
_cell.angle_gamma   90.00
#
_symmetry.space_group_name_H-M   'P 1'
#
loop_
_entity.id
_entity.type
_entity.pdbx_description
1 polymer ?
#
loop_
_entity_poly.entity_id
_entity_poly.type
_entity_poly.pdbx_seq_one_letter_code
_entity_poly.pdbx_strand_id
1 'polypeptide(L)'
;MKPDRQRRTILKATGGAIVFGTLAGCTDAADDPEEEDPEADPDDEDPEEEEDPEEEEDPEEEEEEEEEEEEEEDEMAMLRVAHLSPDAPNVDVYVDDEPTLEDVPFRAVSDYLELEPETYNIRITAAGDEETEVFNEDVELPAGAFTAAAIGELDEEGTQEFAVETYEDDLEDPGEDARVRAVHASPDAPAVDIAANGDVLLEDVDFGEAGAVEVPAGEYTLEIRAAGEEEAVAEFPVETESGMVYSAFAVGYLEPEEAPADEEFDLVLTVDNEGMEDDEMNGEEEENGEEEENGEENDV
;
A
#
# COMPACT_ATOMS: atom_id res chain seq x y z
N MET A 1 26.54 -37.65 -8.07
CA MET A 1 27.50 -36.72 -7.44
C MET A 1 27.18 -35.34 -8.00
N LYS A 2 26.21 -34.64 -7.40
CA LYS A 2 25.84 -33.27 -7.79
C LYS A 2 26.87 -32.31 -7.18
N PRO A 3 27.33 -31.27 -7.89
CA PRO A 3 28.07 -30.19 -7.24
C PRO A 3 27.09 -29.20 -6.62
N ASP A 4 27.23 -29.00 -5.31
CA ASP A 4 26.66 -27.87 -4.55
C ASP A 4 27.17 -26.55 -5.14
N ARG A 5 26.27 -25.66 -5.55
CA ARG A 5 26.60 -24.29 -5.96
C ARG A 5 26.12 -23.34 -4.87
N GLN A 6 27.01 -23.04 -3.93
CA GLN A 6 26.81 -21.99 -2.93
C GLN A 6 26.61 -20.65 -3.63
N ARG A 7 25.39 -20.10 -3.56
CA ARG A 7 25.09 -18.71 -3.93
C ARG A 7 25.78 -17.80 -2.92
N ARG A 8 26.65 -16.91 -3.40
CA ARG A 8 27.34 -15.90 -2.59
C ARG A 8 26.61 -14.57 -2.79
N THR A 9 25.81 -14.19 -1.81
CA THR A 9 25.22 -12.86 -1.68
C THR A 9 26.34 -11.83 -1.51
N ILE A 10 26.46 -10.90 -2.47
CA ILE A 10 27.40 -9.78 -2.40
C ILE A 10 26.59 -8.56 -1.91
N LEU A 11 26.67 -8.29 -0.61
CA LEU A 11 26.20 -7.03 -0.02
C LEU A 11 27.14 -5.89 -0.48
N LYS A 12 26.63 -4.94 -1.26
CA LYS A 12 27.31 -3.66 -1.54
C LYS A 12 27.01 -2.70 -0.39
N ALA A 13 27.94 -2.57 0.55
CA ALA A 13 27.89 -1.54 1.60
C ALA A 13 28.59 -0.26 1.11
N THR A 14 27.81 0.79 0.85
CA THR A 14 28.31 2.14 0.55
C THR A 14 28.65 2.85 1.87
N GLY A 15 29.92 2.90 2.22
CA GLY A 15 30.41 3.59 3.42
C GLY A 15 30.64 5.08 3.20
N GLY A 16 29.82 5.92 3.83
CA GLY A 16 30.07 7.35 4.01
C GLY A 16 30.35 7.65 5.49
N ALA A 17 31.59 8.07 5.82
CA ALA A 17 31.97 8.47 7.17
C ALA A 17 31.94 10.00 7.30
N ILE A 18 31.02 10.52 8.12
CA ILE A 18 31.00 11.92 8.56
C ILE A 18 31.85 12.05 9.82
N VAL A 19 32.83 12.97 9.78
CA VAL A 19 33.71 13.32 10.89
C VAL A 19 33.01 14.36 11.76
N PHE A 20 32.57 13.98 12.96
CA PHE A 20 32.17 14.94 14.00
C PHE A 20 33.35 15.23 14.93
N GLY A 21 33.79 16.49 14.89
CA GLY A 21 34.84 17.04 15.73
C GLY A 21 34.37 17.30 17.16
N THR A 22 35.29 17.06 18.09
CA THR A 22 35.15 17.23 19.54
C THR A 22 35.08 18.69 19.96
N LEU A 23 34.24 19.00 20.96
CA LEU A 23 34.43 20.15 21.86
C LEU A 23 33.87 19.83 23.25
N ALA A 24 34.73 20.01 24.25
CA ALA A 24 34.53 19.76 25.67
C ALA A 24 33.81 20.93 26.38
N GLY A 25 33.25 20.67 27.57
CA GLY A 25 32.88 21.74 28.51
C GLY A 25 32.13 21.26 29.76
N CYS A 26 32.81 21.25 30.90
CA CYS A 26 32.35 20.79 32.23
C CYS A 26 31.50 21.84 32.96
N THR A 27 30.66 21.43 33.93
CA THR A 27 30.50 22.07 35.25
C THR A 27 29.94 21.09 36.28
N ASP A 28 30.50 21.13 37.50
CA ASP A 28 30.30 20.28 38.68
C ASP A 28 29.93 21.17 39.88
N ALA A 29 29.45 20.54 40.98
CA ALA A 29 29.13 21.05 42.34
C ALA A 29 27.66 21.51 42.55
N ALA A 30 26.80 20.76 43.27
CA ALA A 30 26.77 20.34 44.68
C ALA A 30 26.24 21.42 45.64
N ASP A 31 25.08 21.19 46.26
CA ASP A 31 24.71 21.74 47.57
C ASP A 31 23.53 20.95 48.17
N ASP A 32 23.79 20.28 49.31
CA ASP A 32 22.83 19.85 50.33
C ASP A 32 23.57 19.98 51.66
N PRO A 33 22.91 20.51 52.72
CA PRO A 33 22.89 19.71 53.94
C PRO A 33 21.57 19.75 54.73
N GLU A 34 21.33 18.61 55.37
CA GLU A 34 20.39 18.26 56.44
C GLU A 34 20.41 19.16 57.69
N GLU A 35 19.39 19.03 58.56
CA GLU A 35 19.44 18.79 60.03
C GLU A 35 18.00 18.91 60.60
N GLU A 36 17.36 17.81 61.03
CA GLU A 36 17.27 17.23 62.41
C GLU A 36 16.09 17.75 63.28
N ASP A 37 15.28 16.78 63.74
CA ASP A 37 14.19 16.79 64.74
C ASP A 37 14.76 16.84 66.19
N PRO A 38 14.04 17.26 67.27
CA PRO A 38 13.27 16.29 68.08
C PRO A 38 12.08 16.81 68.94
N GLU A 39 11.03 16.00 69.01
CA GLU A 39 10.32 15.42 70.20
C GLU A 39 9.68 16.29 71.33
N ALA A 40 8.40 15.94 71.58
CA ALA A 40 7.69 15.71 72.87
C ALA A 40 7.36 16.87 73.85
N ASP A 41 6.08 16.99 74.26
CA ASP A 41 5.49 16.47 75.52
C ASP A 41 4.00 16.93 75.70
N PRO A 42 3.20 16.48 76.71
CA PRO A 42 1.87 15.90 76.52
C PRO A 42 0.76 16.60 77.35
N ASP A 43 -0.34 15.87 77.64
CA ASP A 43 -1.43 16.14 78.61
C ASP A 43 -2.50 17.16 78.13
N ASP A 44 -3.81 17.01 78.35
CA ASP A 44 -4.62 16.09 79.15
C ASP A 44 -6.12 16.35 78.82
N GLU A 45 -6.95 15.36 79.14
CA GLU A 45 -8.37 15.46 79.55
C GLU A 45 -9.50 15.74 78.54
N ASP A 46 -10.19 14.64 78.23
CA ASP A 46 -11.61 14.47 77.89
C ASP A 46 -12.53 14.96 79.04
N PRO A 47 -13.75 15.48 78.75
CA PRO A 47 -14.92 14.63 79.03
C PRO A 47 -16.10 14.79 78.04
N GLU A 48 -16.52 13.64 77.51
CA GLU A 48 -17.84 12.98 77.58
C GLU A 48 -19.13 13.78 77.27
N GLU A 49 -19.97 13.12 76.45
CA GLU A 49 -21.44 13.06 76.46
C GLU A 49 -22.23 13.61 75.23
N GLU A 50 -22.72 12.64 74.43
CA GLU A 50 -24.11 12.43 73.95
C GLU A 50 -24.41 12.58 72.44
N GLU A 51 -24.41 11.42 71.75
CA GLU A 51 -25.54 10.78 71.02
C GLU A 51 -26.51 11.69 70.21
N ASP A 52 -26.57 11.52 68.88
CA ASP A 52 -27.67 10.94 68.04
C ASP A 52 -27.43 11.30 66.54
N PRO A 53 -28.05 10.65 65.53
CA PRO A 53 -27.32 9.98 64.45
C PRO A 53 -27.79 10.44 63.04
N GLU A 54 -27.35 9.68 62.03
CA GLU A 54 -27.83 9.67 60.64
C GLU A 54 -27.32 10.87 59.80
N GLU A 55 -26.79 10.73 58.58
CA GLU A 55 -27.16 9.90 57.44
C GLU A 55 -26.02 9.95 56.40
N GLU A 56 -25.96 8.90 55.58
CA GLU A 56 -25.23 8.73 54.30
C GLU A 56 -23.68 8.83 54.31
N GLU A 57 -23.05 7.65 54.35
CA GLU A 57 -21.74 7.44 53.74
C GLU A 57 -21.90 7.62 52.22
N ASP A 58 -21.30 8.67 51.69
CA ASP A 58 -21.10 8.87 50.26
C ASP A 58 -20.17 7.72 49.78
N PRO A 59 -20.67 6.74 49.01
CA PRO A 59 -19.80 5.70 48.52
C PRO A 59 -18.86 6.35 47.51
N GLU A 60 -17.56 6.20 47.79
CA GLU A 60 -16.48 6.50 46.87
C GLU A 60 -16.91 6.15 45.44
N GLU A 61 -17.06 7.17 44.58
CA GLU A 61 -17.08 6.95 43.15
C GLU A 61 -15.73 6.34 42.81
N GLU A 62 -15.69 5.01 42.77
CA GLU A 62 -14.69 4.26 42.03
C GLU A 62 -14.82 4.77 40.60
N GLU A 63 -13.97 5.73 40.24
CA GLU A 63 -13.69 6.03 38.85
C GLU A 63 -13.09 4.74 38.28
N GLU A 64 -13.98 3.89 37.74
CA GLU A 64 -13.60 2.86 36.81
C GLU A 64 -12.96 3.60 35.64
N GLU A 65 -11.63 3.69 35.65
CA GLU A 65 -10.86 3.95 34.45
C GLU A 65 -11.19 2.80 33.51
N GLU A 66 -12.22 3.01 32.68
CA GLU A 66 -12.42 2.23 31.47
C GLU A 66 -11.18 2.50 30.63
N GLU A 67 -10.18 1.63 30.76
CA GLU A 67 -9.15 1.46 29.75
C GLU A 67 -9.91 1.12 28.47
N GLU A 68 -10.22 2.13 27.67
CA GLU A 68 -10.59 1.94 26.27
C GLU A 68 -9.37 1.23 25.66
N GLU A 69 -9.43 -0.10 25.63
CA GLU A 69 -8.60 -0.90 24.74
C GLU A 69 -8.97 -0.38 23.34
N GLU A 70 -8.17 0.56 22.82
CA GLU A 70 -8.16 0.86 21.39
C GLU A 70 -7.94 -0.50 20.72
N GLU A 71 -9.01 -1.08 20.19
CA GLU A 71 -8.89 -2.21 19.28
C GLU A 71 -8.07 -1.66 18.11
N GLU A 72 -6.76 -1.93 18.12
CA GLU A 72 -5.97 -1.77 16.90
C GLU A 72 -6.63 -2.73 15.91
N GLU A 73 -7.46 -2.18 15.02
CA GLU A 73 -7.91 -2.90 13.85
C GLU A 73 -6.64 -3.26 13.10
N ASP A 74 -6.23 -4.53 13.21
CA ASP A 74 -5.07 -5.04 12.48
C ASP A 74 -5.34 -4.76 11.00
N GLU A 75 -4.60 -3.81 10.43
CA GLU A 75 -4.76 -3.42 9.03
C GLU A 75 -4.62 -4.68 8.15
N MET A 76 -5.66 -4.98 7.37
CA MET A 76 -5.70 -6.14 6.50
C MET A 76 -4.68 -5.99 5.36
N ALA A 77 -4.25 -7.13 4.81
CA ALA A 77 -3.50 -7.15 3.57
C ALA A 77 -4.45 -7.31 2.37
N MET A 78 -4.26 -6.49 1.35
CA MET A 78 -5.01 -6.58 0.09
C MET A 78 -4.07 -7.05 -1.01
N LEU A 79 -4.31 -8.24 -1.57
CA LEU A 79 -3.50 -8.79 -2.66
C LEU A 79 -4.27 -8.82 -3.97
N ARG A 80 -3.75 -8.13 -4.98
CA ARG A 80 -4.21 -8.21 -6.37
C ARG A 80 -3.21 -9.02 -7.20
N VAL A 81 -3.70 -9.82 -8.14
CA VAL A 81 -2.84 -10.63 -9.03
C VAL A 81 -2.98 -10.12 -10.46
N ALA A 82 -1.84 -9.92 -11.12
CA ALA A 82 -1.77 -9.52 -12.52
C ALA A 82 -0.99 -10.55 -13.36
N HIS A 83 -1.61 -11.11 -14.40
CA HIS A 83 -0.93 -11.99 -15.33
C HIS A 83 -0.45 -11.21 -16.55
N LEU A 84 0.84 -10.88 -16.56
CA LEU A 84 1.47 -9.99 -17.55
C LEU A 84 2.62 -10.65 -18.35
N SER A 85 2.89 -11.94 -18.13
CA SER A 85 3.81 -12.74 -18.95
C SER A 85 3.18 -13.08 -20.30
N PRO A 86 3.72 -12.60 -21.44
CA PRO A 86 3.06 -12.67 -22.74
C PRO A 86 3.15 -14.04 -23.44
N ASP A 87 4.09 -14.90 -23.06
CA ASP A 87 4.25 -16.25 -23.65
C ASP A 87 3.74 -17.37 -22.74
N ALA A 88 3.34 -17.05 -21.52
CA ALA A 88 2.69 -17.97 -20.62
C ALA A 88 1.24 -18.28 -21.08
N PRO A 89 0.81 -19.55 -20.98
CA PRO A 89 -0.60 -19.88 -21.19
C PRO A 89 -1.44 -19.32 -20.03
N ASN A 90 -2.76 -19.46 -20.11
CA ASN A 90 -3.61 -19.24 -18.94
C ASN A 90 -3.07 -20.01 -17.71
N VAL A 91 -3.17 -19.40 -16.53
CA VAL A 91 -2.61 -19.93 -15.30
C VAL A 91 -3.67 -20.14 -14.22
N ASP A 92 -3.39 -21.08 -13.31
CA ASP A 92 -4.07 -21.20 -12.03
C ASP A 92 -3.12 -20.67 -10.93
N VAL A 93 -3.66 -19.93 -9.97
CA VAL A 93 -2.93 -19.33 -8.85
C VAL A 93 -3.45 -19.92 -7.55
N TYR A 94 -2.51 -20.37 -6.71
CA TYR A 94 -2.76 -20.98 -5.43
C TYR A 94 -2.12 -20.17 -4.32
N VAL A 95 -2.87 -19.97 -3.22
CA VAL A 95 -2.39 -19.41 -1.96
C VAL A 95 -2.43 -20.52 -0.93
N ASP A 96 -1.28 -20.89 -0.36
CA ASP A 96 -1.14 -22.01 0.60
C ASP A 96 -1.78 -23.32 0.11
N ASP A 97 -1.53 -23.68 -1.16
CA ASP A 97 -2.08 -24.84 -1.87
C ASP A 97 -3.61 -24.81 -2.13
N GLU A 98 -4.32 -23.75 -1.72
CA GLU A 98 -5.73 -23.56 -2.05
C GLU A 98 -5.86 -22.83 -3.40
N PRO A 99 -6.65 -23.34 -4.37
CA PRO A 99 -6.86 -22.65 -5.63
C PRO A 99 -7.65 -21.36 -5.40
N THR A 100 -7.05 -20.23 -5.72
CA THR A 100 -7.60 -18.89 -5.46
C THR A 100 -8.10 -18.24 -6.74
N LEU A 101 -7.35 -18.35 -7.84
CA LEU A 101 -7.74 -17.89 -9.17
C LEU A 101 -7.51 -19.02 -10.17
N GLU A 102 -8.49 -19.29 -11.04
CA GLU A 102 -8.41 -20.37 -12.03
C GLU A 102 -8.60 -19.81 -13.45
N ASP A 103 -7.90 -20.42 -14.42
CA ASP A 103 -7.97 -20.08 -15.85
C ASP A 103 -7.73 -18.58 -16.15
N VAL A 104 -6.80 -17.97 -15.42
CA VAL A 104 -6.44 -16.55 -15.55
C VAL A 104 -5.72 -16.33 -16.88
N PRO A 105 -6.25 -15.54 -17.83
CA PRO A 105 -5.58 -15.30 -19.10
C PRO A 105 -4.53 -14.18 -19.01
N PHE A 106 -3.63 -14.13 -19.99
CA PHE A 106 -2.74 -12.98 -20.19
C PHE A 106 -3.53 -11.66 -20.25
N ARG A 107 -2.95 -10.59 -19.67
CA ARG A 107 -3.52 -9.26 -19.45
C ARG A 107 -4.61 -9.18 -18.38
N ALA A 108 -4.95 -10.27 -17.70
CA ALA A 108 -5.91 -10.22 -16.60
C ALA A 108 -5.29 -9.62 -15.34
N VAL A 109 -6.06 -8.75 -14.67
CA VAL A 109 -5.80 -8.24 -13.34
C VAL A 109 -7.03 -8.57 -12.48
N SER A 110 -6.83 -9.19 -11.33
CA SER A 110 -7.92 -9.57 -10.43
C SER A 110 -8.46 -8.36 -9.65
N ASP A 111 -9.59 -8.57 -8.95
CA ASP A 111 -9.94 -7.73 -7.81
C ASP A 111 -8.94 -7.96 -6.66
N TYR A 112 -8.95 -7.10 -5.65
CA TYR A 112 -8.19 -7.32 -4.43
C TYR A 112 -8.76 -8.47 -3.60
N LEU A 113 -7.87 -9.31 -3.08
CA LEU A 113 -8.15 -10.37 -2.13
C LEU A 113 -7.79 -9.87 -0.73
N GLU A 114 -8.76 -9.87 0.17
CA GLU A 114 -8.54 -9.57 1.60
C GLU A 114 -7.89 -10.78 2.28
N LEU A 115 -6.71 -10.58 2.86
CA LEU A 115 -5.89 -11.59 3.53
C LEU A 115 -5.38 -11.05 4.87
N GLU A 116 -5.05 -11.95 5.79
CA GLU A 116 -4.35 -11.60 7.02
C GLU A 116 -2.89 -11.24 6.68
N PRO A 117 -2.25 -10.28 7.37
CA PRO A 117 -0.86 -9.92 7.09
C PRO A 117 0.10 -11.04 7.54
N GLU A 118 0.49 -11.90 6.60
CA GLU A 118 1.28 -13.11 6.84
C GLU A 118 2.26 -13.42 5.67
N THR A 119 3.00 -14.52 5.79
CA THR A 119 3.77 -15.08 4.67
C THR A 119 2.99 -16.21 4.04
N TYR A 120 2.66 -16.08 2.75
CA TYR A 120 1.89 -17.05 1.98
C TYR A 120 2.79 -17.80 1.01
N ASN A 121 2.56 -19.11 0.84
CA ASN A 121 3.14 -19.83 -0.29
C ASN A 121 2.30 -19.54 -1.55
N ILE A 122 2.90 -18.82 -2.50
CA ILE A 122 2.27 -18.52 -3.78
C ILE A 122 2.78 -19.51 -4.81
N ARG A 123 1.86 -20.26 -5.41
CA ARG A 123 2.15 -21.22 -6.48
C ARG A 123 1.34 -20.88 -7.73
N ILE A 124 2.01 -20.89 -8.88
CA ILE A 124 1.40 -20.64 -10.18
C ILE A 124 1.67 -21.84 -11.09
N THR A 125 0.61 -22.37 -11.70
CA THR A 125 0.68 -23.50 -12.64
C THR A 125 -0.03 -23.16 -13.95
N ALA A 126 0.25 -23.92 -15.00
CA ALA A 126 -0.58 -23.86 -16.20
C ALA A 126 -2.03 -24.27 -15.87
N ALA A 127 -3.01 -23.57 -16.46
CA ALA A 127 -4.42 -23.78 -16.16
C ALA A 127 -4.86 -25.23 -16.43
N GLY A 128 -5.44 -25.86 -15.42
CA GLY A 128 -5.90 -27.25 -15.46
C GLY A 128 -4.78 -28.30 -15.49
N ASP A 129 -3.52 -27.92 -15.24
CA ASP A 129 -2.36 -28.82 -15.15
C ASP A 129 -1.44 -28.46 -13.97
N GLU A 130 -1.81 -28.91 -12.77
CA GLU A 130 -1.05 -28.71 -11.53
C GLU A 130 0.39 -29.27 -11.56
N GLU A 131 0.71 -30.19 -12.49
CA GLU A 131 2.06 -30.74 -12.61
C GLU A 131 3.02 -29.77 -13.34
N THR A 132 2.48 -28.79 -14.06
CA THR A 132 3.24 -27.77 -14.80
C THR A 132 3.32 -26.49 -13.97
N GLU A 133 4.21 -26.49 -12.99
CA GLU A 133 4.51 -25.37 -12.10
C GLU A 133 5.52 -24.41 -12.74
N VAL A 134 5.20 -23.11 -12.72
CA VAL A 134 6.07 -22.03 -13.22
C VAL A 134 6.58 -21.11 -12.11
N PHE A 135 5.90 -21.10 -10.96
CA PHE A 135 6.29 -20.37 -9.76
C PHE A 135 5.85 -21.11 -8.51
N ASN A 136 6.70 -21.14 -7.47
CA ASN A 136 6.38 -21.66 -6.14
C ASN A 136 7.38 -21.13 -5.12
N GLU A 137 7.04 -20.01 -4.50
CA GLU A 137 7.86 -19.37 -3.48
C GLU A 137 7.00 -18.78 -2.36
N ASP A 138 7.63 -18.58 -1.19
CA ASP A 138 6.99 -17.90 -0.06
C ASP A 138 7.09 -16.38 -0.26
N VAL A 139 5.96 -15.68 -0.21
CA VAL A 139 5.83 -14.23 -0.38
C VAL A 139 5.35 -13.62 0.93
N GLU A 140 6.11 -12.67 1.47
CA GLU A 140 5.70 -11.88 2.64
C GLU A 140 4.69 -10.83 2.21
N LEU A 141 3.53 -10.83 2.85
CA LEU A 141 2.45 -9.89 2.59
C LEU A 141 2.13 -9.13 3.90
N PRO A 142 2.71 -7.95 4.11
CA PRO A 142 2.37 -7.11 5.26
C PRO A 142 0.98 -6.48 5.07
N ALA A 143 0.51 -5.79 6.12
CA ALA A 143 -0.66 -4.93 6.03
C ALA A 143 -0.52 -3.88 4.92
N GLY A 144 -1.63 -3.54 4.27
CA GLY A 144 -1.66 -2.63 3.12
C GLY A 144 -2.00 -3.32 1.81
N ALA A 145 -1.98 -2.57 0.71
CA ALA A 145 -2.39 -3.07 -0.61
C ALA A 145 -1.19 -3.34 -1.53
N PHE A 146 -1.25 -4.47 -2.24
CA PHE A 146 -0.18 -4.95 -3.09
C PHE A 146 -0.71 -5.60 -4.37
N THR A 147 0.00 -5.40 -5.47
CA THR A 147 -0.19 -6.13 -6.73
C THR A 147 0.99 -7.09 -6.95
N ALA A 148 0.73 -8.39 -7.00
CA ALA A 148 1.68 -9.40 -7.46
C ALA A 148 1.50 -9.65 -8.96
N ALA A 149 2.50 -9.29 -9.76
CA ALA A 149 2.47 -9.41 -11.20
C ALA A 149 3.41 -10.50 -11.71
N ALA A 150 2.87 -11.49 -12.42
CA ALA A 150 3.66 -12.44 -13.20
C ALA A 150 4.13 -11.75 -14.49
N ILE A 151 5.41 -11.45 -14.59
CA ILE A 151 6.05 -10.76 -15.73
C ILE A 151 7.16 -11.62 -16.36
N GLY A 152 7.66 -11.21 -17.52
CA GLY A 152 8.75 -11.89 -18.21
C GLY A 152 8.26 -13.11 -18.98
N GLU A 153 9.20 -13.97 -19.38
CA GLU A 153 8.97 -15.03 -20.37
C GLU A 153 9.33 -16.41 -19.84
N LEU A 154 8.52 -17.42 -20.20
CA LEU A 154 8.78 -18.82 -19.89
C LEU A 154 9.75 -19.47 -20.89
N ASP A 155 9.86 -18.94 -22.10
CA ASP A 155 10.80 -19.42 -23.11
C ASP A 155 12.26 -19.15 -22.69
N GLU A 156 13.11 -20.18 -22.71
CA GLU A 156 14.53 -20.07 -22.34
C GLU A 156 15.35 -19.17 -23.30
N GLU A 157 14.81 -18.87 -24.48
CA GLU A 157 15.38 -17.96 -25.48
C GLU A 157 14.80 -16.53 -25.39
N GLY A 158 13.88 -16.28 -24.46
CA GLY A 158 13.32 -14.96 -24.16
C GLY A 158 14.36 -13.93 -23.72
N THR A 159 14.00 -12.65 -23.77
CA THR A 159 14.84 -11.55 -23.33
C THR A 159 14.82 -11.39 -21.81
N GLN A 160 13.68 -11.65 -21.16
CA GLN A 160 13.50 -11.49 -19.71
C GLN A 160 12.97 -12.77 -19.08
N GLU A 161 13.67 -13.31 -18.08
CA GLU A 161 13.22 -14.53 -17.36
C GLU A 161 11.91 -14.27 -16.62
N PHE A 162 10.98 -15.23 -16.66
CA PHE A 162 9.75 -15.19 -15.88
C PHE A 162 10.00 -14.96 -14.39
N ALA A 163 9.23 -14.05 -13.79
CA ALA A 163 9.26 -13.74 -12.37
C ALA A 163 7.89 -13.25 -11.89
N VAL A 164 7.68 -13.33 -10.57
CA VAL A 164 6.57 -12.63 -9.90
C VAL A 164 7.17 -11.45 -9.15
N GLU A 165 6.81 -10.24 -9.56
CA GLU A 165 7.20 -8.99 -8.88
C GLU A 165 6.03 -8.46 -8.07
N THR A 166 6.32 -7.86 -6.92
CA THR A 166 5.32 -7.28 -6.02
C THR A 166 5.43 -5.77 -6.00
N TYR A 167 4.32 -5.08 -6.18
CA TYR A 167 4.24 -3.62 -6.14
C TYR A 167 3.30 -3.18 -5.03
N GLU A 168 3.73 -2.22 -4.22
CA GLU A 168 2.89 -1.56 -3.22
C GLU A 168 1.89 -0.62 -3.93
N ASP A 169 0.62 -0.75 -3.57
CA ASP A 169 -0.49 0.01 -4.11
C ASP A 169 -0.86 1.11 -3.12
N ASP A 170 -0.56 2.37 -3.47
CA ASP A 170 -0.93 3.53 -2.67
C ASP A 170 -2.34 3.99 -3.08
N LEU A 171 -3.33 3.51 -2.33
CA LEU A 171 -4.77 3.72 -2.58
C LEU A 171 -5.33 4.99 -1.93
N GLU A 172 -4.48 5.82 -1.31
CA GLU A 172 -4.92 7.09 -0.72
C GLU A 172 -5.53 8.02 -1.79
N ASP A 173 -6.58 8.76 -1.42
CA ASP A 173 -7.24 9.74 -2.30
C ASP A 173 -6.26 10.87 -2.69
N PRO A 174 -5.92 11.05 -3.99
CA PRO A 174 -5.06 12.13 -4.47
C PRO A 174 -5.74 13.52 -4.52
N GLY A 175 -7.01 13.64 -4.13
CA GLY A 175 -7.77 14.89 -4.08
C GLY A 175 -8.22 15.40 -5.45
N GLU A 176 -7.80 16.62 -5.81
CA GLU A 176 -8.20 17.25 -7.10
C GLU A 176 -7.49 16.66 -8.33
N ASP A 177 -6.46 15.85 -8.11
CA ASP A 177 -5.69 15.15 -9.14
C ASP A 177 -6.12 13.67 -9.23
N ALA A 178 -5.52 12.94 -10.16
CA ALA A 178 -5.57 11.50 -10.28
C ALA A 178 -4.16 10.93 -10.08
N ARG A 179 -4.03 9.80 -9.39
CA ARG A 179 -2.74 9.12 -9.22
C ARG A 179 -2.63 7.99 -10.22
N VAL A 180 -1.54 7.93 -10.97
CA VAL A 180 -1.28 6.86 -11.93
C VAL A 180 0.07 6.21 -11.60
N ARG A 181 0.05 4.92 -11.28
CA ARG A 181 1.25 4.09 -11.24
C ARG A 181 1.42 3.39 -12.57
N ALA A 182 2.55 3.61 -13.23
CA ALA A 182 2.90 2.88 -14.43
C ALA A 182 3.91 1.78 -14.12
N VAL A 183 3.71 0.60 -14.70
CA VAL A 183 4.59 -0.56 -14.58
C VAL A 183 5.05 -0.99 -15.96
N HIS A 184 6.35 -1.14 -16.12
CA HIS A 184 6.91 -1.61 -17.39
C HIS A 184 7.07 -3.14 -17.39
N ALA A 185 6.17 -3.85 -18.09
CA ALA A 185 6.12 -5.32 -18.15
C ALA A 185 6.29 -5.91 -19.57
N SER A 186 6.77 -5.10 -20.53
CA SER A 186 7.04 -5.55 -21.90
C SER A 186 8.49 -6.04 -22.03
N PRO A 187 8.74 -7.34 -22.26
CA PRO A 187 10.07 -7.93 -22.06
C PRO A 187 11.09 -7.56 -23.15
N ASP A 188 10.66 -7.22 -24.36
CA ASP A 188 11.55 -6.87 -25.47
C ASP A 188 11.80 -5.37 -25.61
N ALA A 189 11.07 -4.54 -24.86
CA ALA A 189 11.31 -3.11 -24.84
C ALA A 189 12.51 -2.77 -23.94
N PRO A 190 13.38 -1.83 -24.37
CA PRO A 190 14.36 -1.22 -23.47
C PRO A 190 13.66 -0.33 -22.44
N ALA A 191 14.42 0.25 -21.51
CA ALA A 191 13.90 1.28 -20.61
C ALA A 191 13.09 2.34 -21.37
N VAL A 192 11.98 2.77 -20.76
CA VAL A 192 11.00 3.66 -21.41
C VAL A 192 10.85 4.98 -20.66
N ASP A 193 10.60 6.04 -21.44
CA ASP A 193 10.03 7.26 -20.91
C ASP A 193 8.51 7.21 -21.12
N ILE A 194 7.76 7.63 -20.10
CA ILE A 194 6.31 7.73 -20.13
C ILE A 194 5.98 9.22 -20.18
N ALA A 195 5.39 9.63 -21.29
CA ALA A 195 4.99 11.01 -21.51
C ALA A 195 3.48 11.11 -21.70
N ALA A 196 2.93 12.29 -21.47
CA ALA A 196 1.56 12.59 -21.82
C ALA A 196 1.45 14.00 -22.39
N ASN A 197 0.72 14.12 -23.50
CA ASN A 197 0.53 15.39 -24.20
C ASN A 197 1.85 16.11 -24.57
N GLY A 198 2.93 15.35 -24.80
CA GLY A 198 4.27 15.85 -25.12
C GLY A 198 5.23 16.00 -23.94
N ASP A 199 4.72 16.11 -22.71
CA ASP A 199 5.52 16.29 -21.49
C ASP A 199 5.89 14.93 -20.88
N VAL A 200 7.17 14.74 -20.51
CA VAL A 200 7.62 13.50 -19.87
C VAL A 200 7.19 13.51 -18.40
N LEU A 201 6.51 12.43 -17.97
CA LEU A 201 6.01 12.23 -16.61
C LEU A 201 6.94 11.34 -15.80
N LEU A 202 7.43 10.25 -16.40
CA LEU A 202 8.39 9.31 -15.83
C LEU A 202 9.51 9.07 -16.83
N GLU A 203 10.77 9.09 -16.36
CA GLU A 203 11.97 8.91 -17.18
C GLU A 203 12.67 7.59 -16.83
N ASP A 204 13.30 6.95 -17.81
CA ASP A 204 14.19 5.80 -17.63
C ASP A 204 13.57 4.64 -16.80
N VAL A 205 12.29 4.29 -17.01
CA VAL A 205 11.64 3.17 -16.31
C VAL A 205 12.15 1.85 -16.89
N ASP A 206 12.92 1.08 -16.13
CA ASP A 206 13.42 -0.23 -16.55
C ASP A 206 12.32 -1.32 -16.53
N PHE A 207 12.53 -2.43 -17.24
CA PHE A 207 11.62 -3.58 -17.16
C PHE A 207 11.48 -4.08 -15.72
N GLY A 208 10.25 -4.33 -15.30
CA GLY A 208 9.87 -4.74 -13.95
C GLY A 208 9.78 -3.58 -12.96
N GLU A 209 10.23 -2.37 -13.31
CA GLU A 209 10.09 -1.21 -12.45
C GLU A 209 8.71 -0.56 -12.56
N ALA A 210 8.37 0.19 -11.51
CA ALA A 210 7.16 0.98 -11.42
C ALA A 210 7.48 2.43 -11.02
N GLY A 211 6.71 3.37 -11.53
CA GLY A 211 6.76 4.78 -11.15
C GLY A 211 5.35 5.35 -11.01
N ALA A 212 5.15 6.26 -10.06
CA ALA A 212 3.86 6.91 -9.83
C ALA A 212 3.93 8.42 -10.09
N VAL A 213 2.84 8.96 -10.62
CA VAL A 213 2.69 10.39 -10.90
C VAL A 213 1.25 10.82 -10.60
N GLU A 214 1.09 12.01 -10.06
CA GLU A 214 -0.22 12.67 -9.94
C GLU A 214 -0.40 13.64 -11.11
N VAL A 215 -1.56 13.53 -11.76
CA VAL A 215 -1.93 14.34 -12.93
C VAL A 215 -3.34 14.90 -12.75
N PRO A 216 -3.64 16.09 -13.27
CA PRO A 216 -5.02 16.60 -13.25
C PRO A 216 -6.02 15.62 -13.89
N ALA A 217 -7.28 15.68 -13.47
CA ALA A 217 -8.35 14.95 -14.16
C ALA A 217 -8.50 15.44 -15.62
N GLY A 218 -8.66 14.51 -16.56
CA GLY A 218 -8.93 14.83 -17.96
C GLY A 218 -8.54 13.74 -18.96
N GLU A 219 -8.63 14.10 -20.25
CA GLU A 219 -8.22 13.25 -21.36
C GLU A 219 -6.72 13.44 -21.67
N TYR A 220 -6.01 12.34 -21.83
CA TYR A 220 -4.58 12.30 -22.16
C TYR A 220 -4.34 11.38 -23.36
N THR A 221 -3.33 11.73 -24.17
CA THR A 221 -2.64 10.74 -24.99
C THR A 221 -1.36 10.35 -24.27
N LEU A 222 -1.36 9.16 -23.69
CA LEU A 222 -0.18 8.54 -23.11
C LEU A 222 0.75 8.10 -24.24
N GLU A 223 2.01 8.50 -24.15
CA GLU A 223 3.06 8.20 -25.12
C GLU A 223 4.11 7.34 -24.42
N ILE A 224 4.36 6.15 -24.95
CA ILE A 224 5.49 5.32 -24.53
C ILE A 224 6.63 5.58 -25.50
N ARG A 225 7.78 5.97 -24.98
CA ARG A 225 8.99 6.30 -25.76
C ARG A 225 10.14 5.44 -25.29
N ALA A 226 11.07 5.11 -26.17
CA ALA A 226 12.36 4.60 -25.71
C ALA A 226 13.07 5.69 -24.89
N ALA A 227 13.74 5.32 -23.80
CA ALA A 227 14.31 6.30 -22.88
C ALA A 227 15.29 7.27 -23.56
N GLY A 228 15.08 8.56 -23.33
CA GLY A 228 15.86 9.65 -23.91
C GLY A 228 15.52 10.01 -25.36
N GLU A 229 14.52 9.36 -25.96
CA GLU A 229 14.04 9.65 -27.32
C GLU A 229 12.75 10.50 -27.30
N GLU A 230 12.53 11.29 -28.36
CA GLU A 230 11.35 12.17 -28.47
C GLU A 230 10.16 11.51 -29.19
N GLU A 231 10.39 10.45 -29.96
CA GLU A 231 9.36 9.79 -30.78
C GLU A 231 8.69 8.65 -30.00
N ALA A 232 7.35 8.68 -29.95
CA ALA A 232 6.56 7.62 -29.34
C ALA A 232 6.63 6.32 -30.17
N VAL A 233 6.86 5.21 -29.48
CA VAL A 233 6.76 3.85 -30.04
C VAL A 233 5.34 3.31 -29.93
N ALA A 234 4.56 3.79 -28.96
CA ALA A 234 3.14 3.52 -28.81
C ALA A 234 2.40 4.72 -28.20
N GLU A 235 1.13 4.86 -28.55
CA GLU A 235 0.26 5.93 -28.06
C GLU A 235 -1.10 5.34 -27.64
N PHE A 236 -1.57 5.72 -26.45
CA PHE A 236 -2.85 5.25 -25.90
C PHE A 236 -3.70 6.44 -25.43
N PRO A 237 -4.96 6.56 -25.89
CA PRO A 237 -5.89 7.50 -25.28
C PRO A 237 -6.31 6.97 -23.90
N VAL A 238 -6.15 7.80 -22.87
CA VAL A 238 -6.56 7.49 -21.49
C VAL A 238 -7.34 8.67 -20.92
N GLU A 239 -8.23 8.38 -19.97
CA GLU A 239 -9.02 9.38 -19.24
C GLU A 239 -8.78 9.15 -17.75
N THR A 240 -8.59 10.25 -17.01
CA THR A 240 -8.42 10.22 -15.55
C THR A 240 -9.48 11.08 -14.88
N GLU A 241 -9.95 10.61 -13.74
CA GLU A 241 -10.93 11.30 -12.88
C GLU A 241 -10.28 11.71 -11.56
N SER A 242 -10.75 12.83 -10.99
CA SER A 242 -10.26 13.37 -9.72
C SER A 242 -10.50 12.36 -8.60
N GLY A 243 -9.53 12.21 -7.70
CA GLY A 243 -9.61 11.31 -6.55
C GLY A 243 -9.45 9.84 -6.88
N MET A 244 -9.22 9.49 -8.15
CA MET A 244 -9.02 8.11 -8.58
C MET A 244 -7.55 7.73 -8.62
N VAL A 245 -7.28 6.49 -8.22
CA VAL A 245 -5.98 5.84 -8.30
C VAL A 245 -6.01 4.80 -9.42
N TYR A 246 -5.01 4.80 -10.29
CA TYR A 246 -4.91 3.92 -11.45
C TYR A 246 -3.59 3.16 -11.47
N SER A 247 -3.60 1.93 -11.98
CA SER A 247 -2.41 1.22 -12.43
C SER A 247 -2.42 1.01 -13.95
N ALA A 248 -1.31 1.31 -14.60
CA ALA A 248 -1.11 1.19 -16.03
C ALA A 248 0.07 0.25 -16.32
N PHE A 249 -0.20 -0.92 -16.87
CA PHE A 249 0.80 -1.94 -17.18
C PHE A 249 1.10 -1.95 -18.69
N ALA A 250 2.34 -1.61 -19.07
CA ALA A 250 2.81 -1.76 -20.44
C ALA A 250 3.21 -3.22 -20.68
N VAL A 251 2.48 -3.94 -21.53
CA VAL A 251 2.59 -5.39 -21.72
C VAL A 251 2.78 -5.77 -23.19
N GLY A 252 3.11 -7.04 -23.44
CA GLY A 252 3.29 -7.56 -24.80
C GLY A 252 4.63 -7.15 -25.42
N TYR A 253 4.77 -7.36 -26.72
CA TYR A 253 6.02 -7.20 -27.45
C TYR A 253 5.98 -6.01 -28.42
N LEU A 254 7.07 -5.24 -28.47
CA LEU A 254 7.29 -4.24 -29.52
C LEU A 254 7.53 -4.88 -30.90
N GLU A 255 8.19 -6.04 -30.93
CA GLU A 255 8.50 -6.79 -32.15
C GLU A 255 7.90 -8.22 -32.11
N PRO A 256 6.55 -8.38 -32.11
CA PRO A 256 5.88 -9.67 -31.90
C PRO A 256 6.22 -10.72 -32.97
N GLU A 257 6.61 -10.31 -34.18
CA GLU A 257 7.04 -11.24 -35.23
C GLU A 257 8.38 -11.94 -34.93
N GLU A 258 9.18 -11.38 -34.02
CA GLU A 258 10.48 -11.91 -33.59
C GLU A 258 10.44 -12.51 -32.16
N ALA A 259 9.28 -12.42 -31.49
CA ALA A 259 9.09 -12.84 -30.11
C ALA A 259 8.61 -14.30 -29.97
N PRO A 260 8.72 -14.90 -28.76
CA PRO A 260 8.18 -16.24 -28.46
C PRO A 260 6.66 -16.39 -28.65
N ALA A 261 5.89 -15.31 -28.48
CA ALA A 261 4.45 -15.27 -28.69
C ALA A 261 4.00 -14.05 -29.51
N ASP A 262 2.85 -14.18 -30.17
CA ASP A 262 2.24 -13.15 -31.03
C ASP A 262 1.33 -12.22 -30.21
N GLU A 263 1.91 -11.57 -29.20
CA GLU A 263 1.22 -10.64 -28.31
C GLU A 263 1.74 -9.21 -28.54
N GLU A 264 0.99 -8.41 -29.29
CA GLU A 264 1.37 -7.03 -29.59
C GLU A 264 1.45 -6.18 -28.32
N PHE A 265 2.35 -5.18 -28.34
CA PHE A 265 2.48 -4.19 -27.28
C PHE A 265 1.14 -3.51 -27.01
N ASP A 266 0.72 -3.48 -25.75
CA ASP A 266 -0.56 -2.93 -25.33
C ASP A 266 -0.47 -2.34 -23.92
N LEU A 267 -1.51 -1.63 -23.51
CA LEU A 267 -1.65 -1.04 -22.18
C LEU A 267 -2.84 -1.66 -21.46
N VAL A 268 -2.60 -2.24 -20.28
CA VAL A 268 -3.66 -2.64 -19.35
C VAL A 268 -3.84 -1.54 -18.32
N LEU A 269 -5.02 -0.94 -18.24
CA LEU A 269 -5.36 0.11 -17.28
C LEU A 269 -6.40 -0.40 -16.29
N THR A 270 -6.16 -0.18 -15.00
CA THR A 270 -7.10 -0.48 -13.91
C THR A 270 -7.38 0.77 -13.09
N VAL A 271 -8.55 0.81 -12.45
CA VAL A 271 -8.85 1.72 -11.34
C VAL A 271 -8.72 0.93 -10.06
N ASP A 272 -7.96 1.45 -9.11
CA ASP A 272 -7.42 0.68 -7.99
C ASP A 272 -8.19 0.96 -6.69
N ASN A 273 -8.80 2.14 -6.56
CA ASN A 273 -9.61 2.55 -5.42
C ASN A 273 -11.12 2.53 -5.72
N GLU A 274 -11.56 1.80 -6.76
CA GLU A 274 -12.98 1.68 -7.10
C GLU A 274 -13.80 1.14 -5.91
N GLY A 275 -14.81 1.90 -5.48
CA GLY A 275 -15.72 1.52 -4.40
C GLY A 275 -15.24 1.87 -2.98
N MET A 276 -14.09 2.54 -2.83
CA MET A 276 -13.60 3.07 -1.55
C MET A 276 -14.14 4.49 -1.23
N GLU A 277 -14.91 5.08 -2.16
CA GLU A 277 -15.37 6.49 -2.10
C GLU A 277 -16.50 6.78 -1.09
N ASP A 278 -17.12 5.75 -0.51
CA ASP A 278 -18.40 5.91 0.22
C ASP A 278 -18.26 6.16 1.73
N ASP A 279 -17.08 6.00 2.35
CA ASP A 279 -16.95 6.09 3.81
C ASP A 279 -16.66 7.49 4.36
N GLU A 280 -16.10 8.42 3.57
CA GLU A 280 -15.68 9.73 4.09
C GLU A 280 -16.71 10.87 3.95
N MET A 281 -17.81 10.68 3.21
CA MET A 281 -18.78 11.76 2.92
C MET A 281 -20.06 11.74 3.78
N ASN A 282 -20.25 10.79 4.69
CA ASN A 282 -21.49 10.69 5.49
C ASN A 282 -21.44 11.36 6.88
N GLY A 283 -20.41 12.16 7.18
CA GLY A 283 -20.17 12.73 8.51
C GLY A 283 -20.84 14.08 8.83
N GLU A 284 -21.30 14.87 7.85
CA GLU A 284 -21.62 16.29 8.12
C GLU A 284 -22.88 16.85 7.43
N GLU A 285 -24.07 16.21 7.51
CA GLU A 285 -25.31 16.89 7.07
C GLU A 285 -26.56 16.67 7.94
N GLU A 286 -26.50 16.68 9.28
CA GLU A 286 -27.70 16.97 10.13
C GLU A 286 -27.22 17.74 11.39
N GLU A 287 -27.67 18.94 11.80
CA GLU A 287 -28.96 19.62 11.72
C GLU A 287 -28.72 21.15 11.64
N ASN A 288 -29.45 21.85 10.78
CA ASN A 288 -29.82 23.25 11.01
C ASN A 288 -31.24 23.49 10.45
N GLY A 289 -32.23 22.93 11.13
CA GLY A 289 -33.64 23.24 10.91
C GLY A 289 -34.00 24.57 11.57
N GLU A 290 -33.86 25.68 10.85
CA GLU A 290 -34.35 26.99 11.27
C GLU A 290 -35.89 26.99 11.34
N GLU A 291 -36.42 27.10 12.56
CA GLU A 291 -37.83 27.44 12.81
C GLU A 291 -38.07 28.93 12.50
N GLU A 292 -38.68 29.25 11.36
CA GLU A 292 -39.27 30.57 11.11
C GLU A 292 -40.81 30.46 11.12
N GLU A 293 -41.39 30.95 12.22
CA GLU A 293 -42.79 31.33 12.34
C GLU A 293 -43.22 32.27 11.19
N ASN A 294 -44.41 32.06 10.62
CA ASN A 294 -45.28 33.16 10.22
C ASN A 294 -46.75 32.73 10.23
N GLY A 295 -47.49 33.30 11.19
CA GLY A 295 -48.94 33.24 11.26
C GLY A 295 -49.65 34.27 10.38
N GLU A 296 -50.98 34.16 10.41
CA GLU A 296 -52.01 35.16 10.08
C GLU A 296 -52.41 35.38 8.61
N GLU A 297 -53.58 34.80 8.25
CA GLU A 297 -54.90 35.49 8.13
C GLU A 297 -55.75 35.30 6.84
N ASN A 298 -57.03 34.95 7.08
CA ASN A 298 -58.30 35.16 6.34
C ASN A 298 -58.57 34.33 5.04
N ASP A 299 -59.75 33.76 4.76
CA ASP A 299 -61.16 34.15 4.99
C ASP A 299 -62.12 32.92 5.08
N VAL A 300 -63.11 32.94 6.01
CA VAL A 300 -64.58 32.85 5.77
C VAL A 300 -65.32 33.48 6.95
#